data_AF-A0A7W7KE55-F1
#
_entry.id   AF-A0A7W7KE55-F1
#
_cell.length_a   1.000
_cell.length_b   1.000
_cell.length_c   1.000
_cell.angle_alpha   90.00
_cell.angle_beta   90.00
_cell.angle_gamma   90.00
#
_symmetry.space_group_name_H-M   'P 1'
#
loop_
_entity.id
_entity.type
_entity.pdbx_description
1 polymer ?
#
loop_
_entity_poly.entity_id
_entity_poly.type
_entity_poly.pdbx_seq_one_letter_code
_entity_poly.pdbx_strand_id
1 'polypeptide(L)'
;MILIVSDKWYCSTQIASALVDVLAGEEVLYLAGLARFSLSPSYPRNLKYASFPILLEPEYAVRPTLDQDGPEAYMRLHRCVEGKTTSLPPCDRNAVSELLARAEKVILAPDQNIINAWAVWKLVTTLGGADIEEKLFIVEGLLFYPPELIRDRFANMFQSGSTGYERQISPGKIKRFFDYNFDINSSAVLGKLYQSVCGRHPQHNMSKYMLQALYWLQEQEWVETEDVDQRLQQWPGTGRHAPSEFWMLHGLGSVLSRRRMMTQLFEVGLVEIRRENPIVEHSLLGYTISEKGSAYLGRLHKDCRDPDLPYRLEAWMGLPEEEAKAKISSYLRRFFGQQKRKQKL
;
A
#
# COMPACT_ATOMS: atom_id res chain seq x y z
N MET A 1 -29.19 10.77 8.57
CA MET A 1 -28.54 9.42 8.51
C MET A 1 -27.02 9.55 8.56
N ILE A 2 -26.36 8.78 9.43
CA ILE A 2 -24.89 8.69 9.54
C ILE A 2 -24.40 7.40 8.85
N LEU A 3 -23.40 7.54 7.99
CA LEU A 3 -22.73 6.41 7.34
C LEU A 3 -21.28 6.29 7.84
N ILE A 4 -20.95 5.18 8.50
CA ILE A 4 -19.60 4.88 8.97
C ILE A 4 -18.95 3.90 7.99
N VAL A 5 -17.80 4.25 7.43
CA VAL A 5 -17.10 3.45 6.41
C VAL A 5 -15.78 2.93 6.96
N SER A 6 -15.60 1.61 6.99
CA SER A 6 -14.37 0.95 7.45
C SER A 6 -13.77 0.00 6.41
N ASP A 7 -12.49 -0.32 6.56
CA ASP A 7 -11.83 -1.30 5.70
C ASP A 7 -12.21 -2.74 6.03
N LYS A 8 -12.61 -3.02 7.29
CA LYS A 8 -12.93 -4.36 7.80
C LYS A 8 -14.29 -4.41 8.51
N TRP A 9 -14.98 -5.54 8.35
CA TRP A 9 -16.36 -5.70 8.84
C TRP A 9 -16.46 -5.76 10.37
N TYR A 10 -15.50 -6.39 11.05
CA TYR A 10 -15.54 -6.56 12.51
C TYR A 10 -15.41 -5.23 13.26
N CYS A 11 -14.82 -4.20 12.64
CA CYS A 11 -14.75 -2.85 13.20
C CYS A 11 -16.17 -2.29 13.42
N SER A 12 -17.14 -2.65 12.57
CA SER A 12 -18.54 -2.21 12.70
C SER A 12 -19.15 -2.63 14.02
N THR A 13 -18.93 -3.89 14.44
CA THR A 13 -19.48 -4.41 15.70
C THR A 13 -18.83 -3.75 16.92
N GLN A 14 -17.50 -3.55 16.88
CA GLN A 14 -16.78 -2.87 17.96
C GLN A 14 -17.23 -1.41 18.11
N ILE A 15 -17.32 -0.68 17.00
CA ILE A 15 -17.77 0.71 16.97
C ILE A 15 -19.22 0.82 17.44
N ALA A 16 -20.11 -0.02 16.92
CA ALA A 16 -21.52 -0.01 17.30
C ALA A 16 -21.71 -0.23 18.81
N SER A 17 -21.00 -1.22 19.38
CA SER A 17 -21.05 -1.49 20.82
C SER A 17 -20.44 -0.38 21.66
N ALA A 18 -19.42 0.33 21.16
CA ALA A 18 -18.80 1.43 21.88
C ALA A 18 -19.65 2.71 21.86
N LEU A 19 -20.38 2.95 20.77
CA LEU A 19 -21.06 4.23 20.53
C LEU A 19 -22.58 4.20 20.75
N VAL A 20 -23.12 3.17 21.42
CA VAL A 20 -24.58 3.00 21.66
C VAL A 20 -25.22 4.28 22.18
N ASP A 21 -24.64 4.86 23.22
CA ASP A 21 -25.20 6.04 23.89
C ASP A 21 -24.92 7.33 23.10
N VAL A 22 -23.81 7.36 22.35
CA VAL A 22 -23.37 8.52 21.58
C VAL A 22 -24.20 8.71 20.32
N LEU A 23 -24.67 7.60 19.73
CA LEU A 23 -25.45 7.58 18.49
C LEU A 23 -26.93 7.24 18.74
N ALA A 24 -27.40 7.41 19.98
CA ALA A 24 -28.79 7.13 20.34
C ALA A 24 -29.75 8.05 19.55
N GLY A 25 -30.75 7.46 18.91
CA GLY A 25 -31.74 8.18 18.10
C GLY A 25 -31.32 8.44 16.64
N GLU A 26 -30.06 8.16 16.27
CA GLU A 26 -29.57 8.32 14.91
C GLU A 26 -29.76 7.05 14.07
N GLU A 27 -30.10 7.20 12.79
CA GLU A 27 -29.98 6.09 11.84
C GLU A 27 -28.50 5.94 11.45
N VAL A 28 -27.86 4.87 11.93
CA VAL A 28 -26.45 4.57 11.65
C VAL A 28 -26.32 3.32 10.78
N LEU A 29 -25.69 3.51 9.62
CA LEU A 29 -25.28 2.44 8.73
C LEU A 29 -23.76 2.28 8.75
N TYR A 30 -23.31 1.03 8.71
CA TYR A 30 -21.90 0.66 8.65
C TYR A 30 -21.62 0.00 7.31
N LEU A 31 -20.73 0.61 6.54
CA LEU A 31 -20.27 0.09 5.26
C LEU A 31 -18.84 -0.43 5.43
N ALA A 32 -18.65 -1.73 5.24
CA ALA A 32 -17.33 -2.35 5.31
C ALA A 32 -17.01 -3.09 4.01
N GLY A 33 -15.78 -2.94 3.50
CA GLY A 33 -15.35 -3.79 2.40
C GLY A 33 -14.28 -3.26 1.46
N LEU A 34 -13.23 -2.59 1.96
CA LEU A 34 -12.04 -2.37 1.11
C LEU A 34 -11.49 -3.68 0.52
N ALA A 35 -11.66 -4.81 1.20
CA ALA A 35 -11.27 -6.12 0.67
C ALA A 35 -12.05 -6.53 -0.60
N ARG A 36 -13.25 -5.99 -0.81
CA ARG A 36 -14.18 -6.37 -1.90
C ARG A 36 -14.17 -5.40 -3.08
N PHE A 37 -13.68 -4.17 -2.87
CA PHE A 37 -13.40 -3.22 -3.94
C PHE A 37 -11.92 -2.90 -3.99
N SER A 38 -11.28 -3.27 -5.09
CA SER A 38 -9.90 -2.88 -5.36
C SER A 38 -9.85 -1.49 -6.01
N LEU A 39 -9.04 -0.61 -5.44
CA LEU A 39 -8.55 0.57 -6.14
C LEU A 39 -7.43 0.13 -7.08
N SER A 40 -7.81 -0.18 -8.31
CA SER A 40 -6.87 -0.61 -9.35
C SER A 40 -6.28 0.61 -10.05
N PRO A 41 -4.96 0.84 -10.00
CA PRO A 41 -4.34 1.92 -10.74
C PRO A 41 -4.53 1.72 -12.25
N SER A 42 -4.91 2.80 -12.95
CA SER A 42 -4.97 2.84 -14.42
C SER A 42 -3.58 3.18 -14.94
N TYR A 43 -2.97 2.25 -15.68
CA TYR A 43 -1.66 2.46 -16.29
C TYR A 43 -1.78 2.99 -17.73
N PRO A 44 -0.97 3.98 -18.12
CA PRO A 44 -0.94 4.45 -19.50
C PRO A 44 -0.47 3.33 -20.43
N ARG A 45 -1.09 3.25 -21.62
CA ARG A 45 -0.78 2.24 -22.64
C ARG A 45 -0.03 2.87 -23.80
N ASN A 46 0.64 2.03 -24.60
CA ASN A 46 1.29 2.41 -25.86
C ASN A 46 2.37 3.50 -25.72
N LEU A 47 2.99 3.62 -24.55
CA LEU A 47 4.12 4.53 -24.35
C LEU A 47 5.40 3.96 -24.98
N LYS A 48 6.14 4.82 -25.68
CA LYS A 48 7.45 4.45 -26.23
C LYS A 48 8.51 4.49 -25.12
N TYR A 49 9.51 3.61 -25.19
CA TYR A 49 10.64 3.60 -24.24
C TYR A 49 11.32 4.98 -24.11
N ALA A 50 11.33 5.78 -25.19
CA ALA A 50 11.86 7.13 -25.20
C ALA A 50 11.18 8.07 -24.19
N SER A 51 9.89 7.86 -23.88
CA SER A 51 9.11 8.69 -22.96
C SER A 51 9.54 8.56 -21.50
N PHE A 52 10.18 7.45 -21.11
CA PHE A 52 10.56 7.21 -19.72
C PHE A 52 11.85 7.96 -19.30
N PRO A 53 11.98 8.46 -18.06
CA PRO A 53 10.99 8.31 -17.00
C PRO A 53 9.79 9.25 -17.17
N ILE A 54 8.60 8.71 -16.94
CA ILE A 54 7.37 9.49 -16.90
C ILE A 54 6.92 9.72 -15.46
N LEU A 55 6.23 10.83 -15.25
CA LEU A 55 5.60 11.15 -13.97
C LEU A 55 4.18 11.58 -14.25
N LEU A 56 3.24 10.90 -13.61
CA LEU A 56 1.82 11.06 -13.79
C LEU A 56 1.13 11.05 -12.43
N GLU A 57 0.01 11.76 -12.33
CA GLU A 57 -0.88 11.61 -11.19
C GLU A 57 -1.56 10.23 -11.26
N PRO A 58 -1.59 9.45 -10.16
CA PRO A 58 -2.22 8.15 -10.14
C PRO A 58 -3.74 8.25 -10.35
N GLU A 59 -4.24 7.62 -11.39
CA GLU A 59 -5.67 7.41 -11.60
C GLU A 59 -6.08 6.03 -11.10
N TYR A 60 -7.23 5.93 -10.45
CA TYR A 60 -7.75 4.67 -9.91
C TYR A 60 -9.14 4.37 -10.46
N ALA A 61 -9.31 3.14 -10.91
CA ALA A 61 -10.63 2.57 -11.17
C ALA A 61 -11.07 1.79 -9.93
N VAL A 62 -12.31 2.01 -9.48
CA VAL A 62 -12.96 1.16 -8.50
C VAL A 62 -13.40 -0.11 -9.22
N ARG A 63 -12.84 -1.25 -8.82
CA ARG A 63 -13.16 -2.56 -9.42
C ARG A 63 -13.57 -3.56 -8.35
N PRO A 64 -14.58 -4.41 -8.62
CA PRO A 64 -14.77 -5.68 -7.92
C PRO A 64 -13.44 -6.41 -7.69
N THR A 65 -13.14 -6.82 -6.46
CA THR A 65 -12.06 -7.78 -6.22
C THR A 65 -12.53 -9.15 -6.75
N LEU A 66 -11.82 -9.69 -7.76
CA LEU A 66 -12.22 -10.93 -8.45
C LEU A 66 -11.89 -12.21 -7.65
N ASP A 67 -11.27 -12.08 -6.48
CA ASP A 67 -10.69 -13.22 -5.78
C ASP A 67 -11.65 -13.85 -4.73
N GLN A 68 -11.94 -15.12 -5.01
CA GLN A 68 -12.21 -16.26 -4.11
C GLN A 68 -13.63 -16.57 -3.60
N ASP A 69 -14.61 -15.66 -3.58
CA ASP A 69 -15.96 -15.97 -3.03
C ASP A 69 -17.12 -15.92 -4.04
N GLY A 70 -16.84 -16.02 -5.34
CA GLY A 70 -17.86 -15.99 -6.39
C GLY A 70 -18.12 -14.59 -6.98
N PRO A 71 -19.08 -14.47 -7.93
CA PRO A 71 -19.27 -13.30 -8.81
C PRO A 71 -19.79 -12.02 -8.13
N GLU A 72 -19.81 -11.98 -6.81
CA GLU A 72 -20.57 -11.01 -6.02
C GLU A 72 -19.63 -10.16 -5.15
N ALA A 73 -18.97 -9.20 -5.80
CA ALA A 73 -18.14 -8.19 -5.14
C ALA A 73 -19.02 -7.13 -4.47
N TYR A 74 -19.51 -7.47 -3.29
CA TYR A 74 -20.35 -6.57 -2.51
C TYR A 74 -19.64 -6.05 -1.27
N MET A 75 -19.98 -4.82 -0.90
CA MET A 75 -19.70 -4.30 0.43
C MET A 75 -20.71 -4.85 1.43
N ARG A 76 -20.23 -5.18 2.63
CA ARG A 76 -21.12 -5.57 3.73
C ARG A 76 -21.72 -4.31 4.33
N LEU A 77 -23.04 -4.30 4.40
CA LEU A 77 -23.80 -3.25 5.05
C LEU A 77 -24.37 -3.79 6.36
N HIS A 78 -24.19 -3.06 7.45
CA HIS A 78 -24.86 -3.33 8.71
C HIS A 78 -25.68 -2.11 9.14
N ARG A 79 -26.83 -2.36 9.75
CA ARG A 79 -27.58 -1.35 10.48
C ARG A 79 -27.31 -1.51 11.97
N CYS A 80 -27.08 -0.42 12.68
CA CYS A 80 -27.03 -0.44 14.14
C CYS A 80 -28.33 0.13 14.72
N VAL A 81 -28.94 -0.60 15.64
CA VAL A 81 -30.07 -0.15 16.46
C VAL A 81 -29.76 -0.53 17.90
N GLU A 82 -29.74 0.45 18.80
CA GLU A 82 -29.47 0.24 20.24
C GLU A 82 -28.19 -0.57 20.51
N GLY A 83 -27.13 -0.28 19.74
CA GLY A 83 -25.82 -0.94 19.89
C GLY A 83 -25.70 -2.32 19.30
N LYS A 84 -26.77 -2.85 18.70
CA LYS A 84 -26.76 -4.15 18.03
C LYS A 84 -26.66 -3.96 16.53
N THR A 85 -25.67 -4.60 15.91
CA THR A 85 -25.51 -4.62 14.46
C THR A 85 -26.30 -5.76 13.83
N THR A 86 -27.15 -5.44 12.86
CA THR A 86 -27.85 -6.41 12.01
C THR A 86 -27.29 -6.32 10.60
N SER A 87 -26.90 -7.46 10.01
CA SER A 87 -26.46 -7.51 8.62
C SER A 87 -27.62 -7.21 7.69
N LEU A 88 -27.38 -6.34 6.72
CA LEU A 88 -28.28 -6.07 5.61
C LEU A 88 -27.79 -6.82 4.35
N PRO A 89 -28.61 -6.89 3.29
CA PRO A 89 -28.14 -7.35 1.99
C PRO A 89 -26.88 -6.59 1.57
N PRO A 90 -25.88 -7.29 1.01
CA PRO A 90 -24.67 -6.64 0.53
C PRO A 90 -24.97 -5.58 -0.54
N CYS A 91 -24.14 -4.53 -0.61
CA CYS A 91 -24.33 -3.43 -1.54
C CYS A 91 -23.38 -3.54 -2.73
N ASP A 92 -23.93 -3.34 -3.94
CA ASP A 92 -23.14 -3.10 -5.13
C ASP A 92 -22.66 -1.63 -5.19
N ARG A 93 -21.96 -1.29 -6.27
CA ARG A 93 -21.42 0.06 -6.47
C ARG A 93 -22.50 1.16 -6.50
N ASN A 94 -23.65 0.89 -7.11
CA ASN A 94 -24.72 1.89 -7.26
C ASN A 94 -25.40 2.13 -5.91
N ALA A 95 -25.73 1.06 -5.19
CA ALA A 95 -26.27 1.14 -3.84
C ALA A 95 -25.34 1.90 -2.89
N VAL A 96 -24.02 1.67 -2.97
CA VAL A 96 -23.05 2.46 -2.18
C VAL A 96 -23.09 3.94 -2.54
N SER A 97 -23.17 4.27 -3.82
CA SER A 97 -23.23 5.67 -4.29
C SER A 97 -24.51 6.36 -3.79
N GLU A 98 -25.65 5.67 -3.83
CA GLU A 98 -26.93 6.16 -3.29
C GLU A 98 -26.87 6.37 -1.77
N LEU A 99 -26.26 5.44 -1.04
CA LEU A 99 -26.06 5.59 0.41
C LEU A 99 -25.19 6.81 0.75
N LEU A 100 -24.11 7.04 0.00
CA LEU A 100 -23.24 8.21 0.19
C LEU A 100 -23.98 9.51 -0.12
N ALA A 101 -24.79 9.54 -1.18
CA ALA A 101 -25.59 10.72 -1.53
C ALA A 101 -26.63 11.08 -0.45
N ARG A 102 -27.27 10.05 0.13
CA ARG A 102 -28.29 10.20 1.19
C ARG A 102 -27.71 10.49 2.57
N ALA A 103 -26.45 10.18 2.81
CA ALA A 103 -25.82 10.44 4.09
C ALA A 103 -25.74 11.95 4.35
N GLU A 104 -26.11 12.35 5.56
CA GLU A 104 -25.87 13.70 6.07
C GLU A 104 -24.43 13.83 6.57
N LYS A 105 -23.88 12.71 7.08
CA LYS A 105 -22.53 12.62 7.62
C LYS A 105 -21.90 11.30 7.21
N VAL A 106 -20.67 11.36 6.71
CA VAL A 106 -19.87 10.19 6.34
C VAL A 106 -18.60 10.17 7.17
N ILE A 107 -18.44 9.14 7.99
CA ILE A 107 -17.31 8.98 8.91
C ILE A 107 -16.40 7.87 8.38
N LEU A 108 -15.17 8.22 8.04
CA LEU A 108 -14.14 7.27 7.68
C LEU A 108 -13.52 6.72 8.97
N ALA A 109 -13.63 5.42 9.16
CA ALA A 109 -13.15 4.69 10.33
C ALA A 109 -12.15 3.60 9.89
N PRO A 110 -11.01 3.97 9.26
CA PRO A 110 -10.01 3.01 8.84
C PRO A 110 -9.26 2.42 10.04
N ASP A 111 -8.65 1.25 9.85
CA ASP A 111 -7.56 0.77 10.70
C ASP A 111 -6.42 1.82 10.79
N GLN A 112 -5.50 1.66 11.76
CA GLN A 112 -4.35 2.56 11.99
C GLN A 112 -3.37 2.71 10.82
N ASN A 113 -3.64 2.10 9.66
CA ASN A 113 -2.79 2.13 8.50
C ASN A 113 -3.18 3.29 7.58
N ILE A 114 -2.30 4.28 7.45
CA ILE A 114 -2.44 5.42 6.53
C ILE A 114 -2.72 5.02 5.07
N ILE A 115 -2.29 3.84 4.62
CA ILE A 115 -2.61 3.31 3.29
C ILE A 115 -4.09 2.94 3.20
N ASN A 116 -4.65 2.37 4.27
CA ASN A 116 -6.07 2.03 4.36
C ASN A 116 -6.90 3.29 4.52
N ALA A 117 -6.46 4.27 5.32
CA ALA A 117 -7.12 5.56 5.44
C ALA A 117 -7.28 6.25 4.09
N TRP A 118 -6.20 6.34 3.32
CA TRP A 118 -6.24 6.85 1.95
C TRP A 118 -7.13 6.00 1.03
N ALA A 119 -7.11 4.66 1.15
CA ALA A 119 -7.90 3.80 0.28
C ALA A 119 -9.41 3.93 0.57
N VAL A 120 -9.82 3.99 1.83
CA VAL A 120 -11.20 4.27 2.24
C VAL A 120 -11.62 5.63 1.70
N TRP A 121 -10.80 6.66 1.95
CA TRP A 121 -11.04 8.02 1.46
C TRP A 121 -11.21 8.06 -0.06
N LYS A 122 -10.30 7.43 -0.80
CA LYS A 122 -10.33 7.44 -2.27
C LYS A 122 -11.54 6.70 -2.81
N LEU A 123 -11.94 5.59 -2.20
CA LEU A 123 -13.16 4.87 -2.58
C LEU A 123 -14.39 5.74 -2.37
N VAL A 124 -14.53 6.32 -1.17
CA VAL A 124 -15.67 7.18 -0.81
C VAL A 124 -15.77 8.41 -1.69
N THR A 125 -14.66 9.12 -1.92
CA THR A 125 -14.64 10.30 -2.81
C THR A 125 -14.93 9.96 -4.26
N THR A 126 -14.51 8.77 -4.73
CA THR A 126 -14.79 8.33 -6.10
C THR A 126 -16.26 7.95 -6.30
N LEU A 127 -16.93 7.38 -5.29
CA LEU A 127 -18.32 6.95 -5.37
C LEU A 127 -19.33 8.02 -4.94
N GLY A 128 -18.92 8.94 -4.05
CA GLY A 128 -19.80 9.97 -3.50
C GLY A 128 -19.97 11.22 -4.35
N GLY A 129 -19.12 11.43 -5.37
CA GLY A 129 -19.17 12.63 -6.22
C GLY A 129 -18.53 13.87 -5.57
N ALA A 130 -18.76 15.05 -6.15
CA ALA A 130 -18.09 16.29 -5.75
C ALA A 130 -18.50 16.77 -4.35
N ASP A 131 -19.77 16.60 -3.98
CA ASP A 131 -20.32 17.17 -2.73
C ASP A 131 -19.99 16.34 -1.48
N ILE A 132 -19.35 15.17 -1.66
CA ILE A 132 -19.08 14.26 -0.53
C ILE A 132 -18.10 14.88 0.46
N GLU A 133 -17.15 15.71 0.02
CA GLU A 133 -16.09 16.25 0.86
C GLU A 133 -16.62 17.09 2.02
N GLU A 134 -17.72 17.84 1.82
CA GLU A 134 -18.33 18.67 2.86
C GLU A 134 -18.90 17.86 4.03
N LYS A 135 -19.22 16.59 3.78
CA LYS A 135 -19.84 15.66 4.74
C LYS A 135 -18.83 14.70 5.37
N LEU A 136 -17.56 14.77 4.99
CA LEU A 136 -16.55 13.81 5.40
C LEU A 136 -15.90 14.15 6.74
N PHE A 137 -15.84 13.13 7.58
CA PHE A 137 -15.07 13.10 8.82
C PHE A 137 -14.14 11.90 8.81
N ILE A 138 -13.02 11.96 9.51
CA ILE A 138 -12.15 10.82 9.74
C ILE A 138 -11.86 10.64 11.23
N VAL A 139 -11.90 9.39 11.65
CA VAL A 139 -11.47 8.95 12.97
C VAL A 139 -10.07 8.39 12.85
N GLU A 140 -9.19 8.77 13.78
CA GLU A 140 -7.83 8.25 13.82
C GLU A 140 -7.83 6.76 14.23
N GLY A 141 -7.51 5.90 13.26
CA GLY A 141 -7.05 4.52 13.37
C GLY A 141 -7.63 3.66 14.50
N LEU A 142 -8.60 2.79 14.19
CA LEU A 142 -9.32 1.98 15.20
C LEU A 142 -8.90 0.51 15.17
N LEU A 143 -7.75 0.15 15.78
CA LEU A 143 -7.33 -1.25 15.86
C LEU A 143 -7.37 -1.76 17.31
N PHE A 144 -8.26 -2.74 17.57
CA PHE A 144 -8.39 -3.45 18.86
C PHE A 144 -8.47 -2.53 20.09
N TYR A 145 -9.09 -1.37 19.94
CA TYR A 145 -9.21 -0.43 21.03
C TYR A 145 -10.31 -0.81 22.00
N PRO A 146 -10.11 -0.53 23.29
CA PRO A 146 -11.18 -0.66 24.27
C PRO A 146 -12.27 0.41 24.00
N PRO A 147 -13.52 0.18 24.42
CA PRO A 147 -14.66 1.02 24.05
C PRO A 147 -14.49 2.51 24.38
N GLU A 148 -13.84 2.85 25.50
CA GLU A 148 -13.57 4.22 25.92
C GLU A 148 -12.67 4.98 24.94
N LEU A 149 -11.68 4.30 24.35
CA LEU A 149 -10.80 4.93 23.39
C LEU A 149 -11.51 5.09 22.04
N ILE A 150 -12.37 4.15 21.64
CA ILE A 150 -13.23 4.32 20.46
C ILE A 150 -14.12 5.57 20.65
N ARG A 151 -14.75 5.73 21.81
CA ARG A 151 -15.57 6.92 22.13
C ARG A 151 -14.76 8.21 22.03
N ASP A 152 -13.57 8.23 22.65
CA ASP A 152 -12.67 9.39 22.60
C ASP A 152 -12.29 9.75 21.16
N ARG A 153 -11.94 8.77 20.33
CA ARG A 153 -11.58 9.03 18.92
C ARG A 153 -12.75 9.55 18.08
N PHE A 154 -13.97 9.08 18.33
CA PHE A 154 -15.16 9.62 17.66
C PHE A 154 -15.52 11.03 18.14
N ALA A 155 -15.31 11.34 19.42
CA ALA A 155 -15.47 12.68 19.95
C ALA A 155 -14.46 13.67 19.34
N ASN A 156 -13.26 13.19 19.00
CA ASN A 156 -12.16 13.97 18.43
C ASN A 156 -11.94 13.72 16.93
N MET A 157 -12.99 13.36 16.18
CA MET A 157 -12.89 13.16 14.73
C MET A 157 -12.56 14.46 13.99
N PHE A 158 -11.87 14.35 12.87
CA PHE A 158 -11.47 15.50 12.06
C PHE A 158 -12.38 15.66 10.85
N GLN A 159 -12.88 16.88 10.62
CA GLN A 159 -13.63 17.21 9.41
C GLN A 159 -12.69 17.41 8.22
N SER A 160 -13.17 17.08 7.01
CA SER A 160 -12.47 17.37 5.75
C SER A 160 -11.97 18.82 5.69
N GLY A 161 -10.78 19.02 5.11
CA GLY A 161 -10.12 20.33 5.03
C GLY A 161 -9.41 20.78 6.31
N SER A 162 -9.59 20.09 7.45
CA SER A 162 -8.83 20.39 8.67
C SER A 162 -7.40 19.80 8.62
N THR A 163 -6.48 20.42 9.37
CA THR A 163 -5.09 19.92 9.48
C THR A 163 -5.02 18.48 10.00
N GLY A 164 -5.91 18.11 10.95
CA GLY A 164 -5.97 16.75 11.47
C GLY A 164 -6.41 15.73 10.41
N TYR A 165 -7.37 16.11 9.56
CA TYR A 165 -7.82 15.28 8.46
C TYR A 165 -6.72 15.04 7.42
N GLU A 166 -6.04 16.11 6.98
CA GLU A 166 -4.96 15.99 5.99
C GLU A 166 -3.78 15.18 6.51
N ARG A 167 -3.47 15.26 7.82
CA ARG A 167 -2.45 14.41 8.45
C ARG A 167 -2.75 12.91 8.35
N GLN A 168 -4.02 12.52 8.28
CA GLN A 168 -4.41 11.10 8.16
C GLN A 168 -4.40 10.61 6.70
N ILE A 169 -4.71 11.48 5.73
CA ILE A 169 -4.88 11.10 4.32
C ILE A 169 -3.63 11.35 3.47
N SER A 170 -2.97 12.50 3.65
CA SER A 170 -1.86 12.96 2.81
C SER A 170 -0.69 11.97 2.74
N PRO A 171 -0.24 11.33 3.84
CA PRO A 171 0.81 10.30 3.78
C PRO A 171 0.48 9.17 2.79
N GLY A 172 -0.77 8.72 2.76
CA GLY A 172 -1.24 7.70 1.82
C GLY A 172 -1.24 8.19 0.37
N LYS A 173 -1.65 9.44 0.10
CA LYS A 173 -1.59 10.06 -1.24
C LYS A 173 -0.14 10.10 -1.76
N ILE A 174 0.78 10.59 -0.93
CA ILE A 174 2.21 10.71 -1.25
C ILE A 174 2.82 9.33 -1.55
N LYS A 175 2.53 8.35 -0.70
CA LYS A 175 3.02 6.98 -0.89
C LYS A 175 2.51 6.37 -2.20
N ARG A 176 1.24 6.60 -2.53
CA ARG A 176 0.61 6.09 -3.76
C ARG A 176 1.16 6.76 -5.01
N PHE A 177 1.44 8.07 -4.95
CA PHE A 177 2.16 8.77 -6.00
C PHE A 177 3.53 8.16 -6.26
N PHE A 178 4.31 7.86 -5.21
CA PHE A 178 5.59 7.17 -5.35
C PHE A 178 5.41 5.78 -5.97
N ASP A 179 4.54 4.94 -5.38
CA ASP A 179 4.39 3.54 -5.77
C ASP A 179 3.94 3.40 -7.23
N TYR A 180 2.96 4.20 -7.65
CA TYR A 180 2.45 4.21 -9.03
C TYR A 180 3.52 4.59 -10.04
N ASN A 181 4.23 5.70 -9.79
CA ASN A 181 5.25 6.16 -10.71
C ASN A 181 6.49 5.26 -10.70
N PHE A 182 6.86 4.69 -9.55
CA PHE A 182 7.94 3.72 -9.50
C PHE A 182 7.60 2.47 -10.33
N ASP A 183 6.39 1.92 -10.17
CA ASP A 183 5.97 0.70 -10.87
C ASP A 183 5.93 0.88 -12.40
N ILE A 184 5.36 1.99 -12.88
CA ILE A 184 5.33 2.33 -14.31
C ILE A 184 6.74 2.39 -14.90
N ASN A 185 7.63 3.15 -14.25
CA ASN A 185 8.98 3.33 -14.74
C ASN A 185 9.81 2.06 -14.59
N SER A 186 9.61 1.29 -13.52
CA SER A 186 10.28 0.01 -13.30
C SER A 186 9.91 -1.01 -14.36
N SER A 187 8.63 -1.17 -14.67
CA SER A 187 8.17 -2.10 -15.70
C SER A 187 8.85 -1.83 -17.05
N ALA A 188 8.96 -0.55 -17.45
CA ALA A 188 9.60 -0.18 -18.71
C ALA A 188 11.14 -0.24 -18.67
N VAL A 189 11.77 0.31 -17.64
CA VAL A 189 13.23 0.50 -17.57
C VAL A 189 13.92 -0.73 -16.99
N LEU A 190 13.46 -1.23 -15.84
CA LEU A 190 14.02 -2.40 -15.17
C LEU A 190 13.55 -3.70 -15.84
N GLY A 191 12.30 -3.75 -16.33
CA GLY A 191 11.80 -4.89 -17.09
C GLY A 191 12.56 -5.14 -18.40
N LYS A 192 12.95 -4.06 -19.12
CA LYS A 192 13.81 -4.18 -20.30
C LYS A 192 15.21 -4.70 -19.95
N LEU A 193 15.79 -4.24 -18.84
CA LEU A 193 17.06 -4.78 -18.37
C LEU A 193 16.95 -6.26 -18.04
N TYR A 194 15.91 -6.64 -17.30
CA TYR A 194 15.65 -8.03 -16.97
C TYR A 194 15.55 -8.89 -18.24
N GLN A 195 14.81 -8.42 -19.26
CA GLN A 195 14.71 -9.14 -20.53
C GLN A 195 16.08 -9.33 -21.20
N SER A 196 16.96 -8.32 -21.15
CA SER A 196 18.32 -8.42 -21.72
C SER A 196 19.25 -9.39 -21.00
N VAL A 197 18.95 -9.74 -19.74
CA VAL A 197 19.74 -10.66 -18.92
C VAL A 197 19.14 -12.07 -18.94
N CYS A 198 17.81 -12.16 -18.88
CA CYS A 198 17.09 -13.41 -18.69
C CYS A 198 16.48 -13.97 -19.99
N GLY A 199 16.52 -13.22 -21.10
CA GLY A 199 15.96 -13.63 -22.40
C GLY A 199 14.43 -13.71 -22.46
N ARG A 200 13.72 -13.24 -21.42
CA ARG A 200 12.26 -13.27 -21.31
C ARG A 200 11.72 -12.06 -20.56
N HIS A 201 10.45 -11.73 -20.76
CA HIS A 201 9.78 -10.73 -19.93
C HIS A 201 9.62 -11.24 -18.48
N PRO A 202 9.70 -10.35 -17.47
CA PRO A 202 9.50 -10.76 -16.09
C PRO A 202 8.02 -11.08 -15.84
N GLN A 203 7.74 -12.10 -15.04
CA GLN A 203 6.37 -12.42 -14.59
C GLN A 203 5.84 -11.41 -13.58
N HIS A 204 6.75 -10.74 -12.86
CA HIS A 204 6.45 -9.70 -11.88
C HIS A 204 7.29 -8.47 -12.14
N ASN A 205 6.69 -7.28 -12.07
CA ASN A 205 7.45 -6.04 -12.11
C ASN A 205 8.42 -5.99 -10.93
N MET A 206 9.64 -5.51 -11.18
CA MET A 206 10.63 -5.30 -10.13
C MET A 206 10.14 -4.19 -9.19
N SER A 207 9.74 -4.55 -7.97
CA SER A 207 9.34 -3.54 -6.99
C SER A 207 10.56 -2.83 -6.39
N LYS A 208 10.32 -1.66 -5.80
CA LYS A 208 11.37 -0.87 -5.15
C LYS A 208 12.09 -1.65 -4.04
N TYR A 209 11.35 -2.47 -3.29
CA TYR A 209 11.91 -3.25 -2.19
C TYR A 209 12.54 -4.55 -2.69
N MET A 210 12.00 -5.18 -3.74
CA MET A 210 12.64 -6.35 -4.37
C MET A 210 14.07 -6.01 -4.79
N LEU A 211 14.25 -4.82 -5.38
CA LEU A 211 15.56 -4.35 -5.79
C LEU A 211 16.53 -4.17 -4.62
N GLN A 212 16.10 -3.55 -3.51
CA GLN A 212 16.96 -3.37 -2.35
C GLN A 212 17.26 -4.70 -1.64
N ALA A 213 16.28 -5.61 -1.56
CA ALA A 213 16.48 -6.96 -1.04
C ALA A 213 17.51 -7.73 -1.87
N LEU A 214 17.47 -7.60 -3.20
CA LEU A 214 18.45 -8.22 -4.08
C LEU A 214 19.87 -7.67 -3.86
N TYR A 215 20.03 -6.35 -3.67
CA TYR A 215 21.33 -5.76 -3.30
C TYR A 215 21.82 -6.26 -1.94
N TRP A 216 20.93 -6.42 -0.96
CA TRP A 216 21.31 -6.95 0.34
C TRP A 216 21.73 -8.42 0.26
N LEU A 217 20.98 -9.26 -0.46
CA LEU A 217 21.35 -10.65 -0.70
C LEU A 217 22.69 -10.80 -1.43
N GLN A 218 23.08 -9.86 -2.29
CA GLN A 218 24.40 -9.87 -2.93
C GLN A 218 25.55 -9.80 -1.91
N GLU A 219 25.31 -9.19 -0.75
CA GLU A 219 26.29 -9.06 0.33
C GLU A 219 26.25 -10.22 1.32
N GLN A 220 25.30 -11.14 1.14
CA GLN A 220 25.18 -12.35 1.94
C GLN A 220 25.63 -13.55 1.09
N GLU A 221 26.33 -14.50 1.69
CA GLU A 221 26.61 -15.77 1.02
C GLU A 221 25.33 -16.63 0.93
N TRP A 222 24.57 -16.66 2.03
CA TRP A 222 23.34 -17.42 2.20
C TRP A 222 22.52 -16.84 3.37
N VAL A 223 21.20 -16.85 3.27
CA VAL A 223 20.29 -16.45 4.37
C VAL A 223 19.16 -17.45 4.51
N GLU A 224 18.97 -18.01 5.70
CA GLU A 224 17.88 -18.92 6.01
C GLU A 224 16.51 -18.31 5.67
N THR A 225 15.60 -19.11 5.11
CA THR A 225 14.28 -18.62 4.68
C THR A 225 13.45 -18.06 5.83
N GLU A 226 13.60 -18.60 7.05
CA GLU A 226 12.85 -18.20 8.25
C GLU A 226 13.34 -16.85 8.81
N ASP A 227 14.63 -16.57 8.67
CA ASP A 227 15.29 -15.35 9.18
C ASP A 227 14.99 -14.10 8.35
N VAL A 228 14.63 -14.27 7.07
CA VAL A 228 14.52 -13.13 6.14
C VAL A 228 13.52 -12.08 6.64
N ASP A 229 12.36 -12.50 7.15
CA ASP A 229 11.35 -11.56 7.62
C ASP A 229 11.87 -10.69 8.77
N GLN A 230 12.60 -11.28 9.71
CA GLN A 230 13.19 -10.57 10.85
C GLN A 230 14.29 -9.62 10.38
N ARG A 231 15.18 -10.07 9.48
CA ARG A 231 16.26 -9.22 8.95
C ARG A 231 15.74 -8.04 8.15
N LEU A 232 14.70 -8.26 7.34
CA LEU A 232 14.04 -7.17 6.61
C LEU A 232 13.23 -6.25 7.53
N GLN A 233 12.69 -6.76 8.64
CA GLN A 233 12.08 -5.93 9.68
C GLN A 233 13.07 -5.00 10.36
N GLN A 234 14.26 -5.51 10.65
CA GLN A 234 15.35 -4.81 11.33
C GLN A 234 16.28 -4.08 10.34
N TRP A 235 15.83 -3.90 9.09
CA TRP A 235 16.62 -3.27 8.05
C TRP A 235 17.11 -1.89 8.49
N PRO A 236 18.43 -1.64 8.64
CA PRO A 236 18.93 -0.44 9.31
C PRO A 236 19.00 0.79 8.39
N GLY A 237 18.92 0.59 7.07
CA GLY A 237 19.32 1.62 6.11
C GLY A 237 20.78 2.04 6.31
N THR A 238 21.09 3.31 6.08
CA THR A 238 22.39 3.92 6.39
C THR A 238 22.41 4.66 7.72
N GLY A 239 21.27 4.77 8.40
CA GLY A 239 21.09 5.62 9.58
C GLY A 239 20.93 7.13 9.28
N ARG A 240 20.94 7.55 8.01
CA ARG A 240 20.77 8.97 7.63
C ARG A 240 19.39 9.53 7.94
N HIS A 241 18.38 8.68 7.95
CA HIS A 241 16.99 9.04 8.19
C HIS A 241 16.53 8.38 9.49
N ALA A 242 15.95 9.16 10.40
CA ALA A 242 15.38 8.62 11.63
C ALA A 242 14.13 7.77 11.30
N PRO A 243 13.87 6.69 12.06
CA PRO A 243 12.60 5.98 11.98
C PRO A 243 11.44 6.96 12.22
N SER A 244 10.41 6.94 11.37
CA SER A 244 9.25 7.81 11.58
C SER A 244 8.27 7.24 12.61
N GLU A 245 7.25 8.03 12.95
CA GLU A 245 6.10 7.61 13.77
C GLU A 245 5.27 6.49 13.11
N PHE A 246 5.44 6.24 11.82
CA PHE A 246 4.74 5.19 11.07
C PHE A 246 5.39 3.82 11.26
N TRP A 247 5.37 3.30 12.49
CA TRP A 247 6.03 2.03 12.88
C TRP A 247 5.71 0.83 11.97
N MET A 248 4.51 0.78 11.36
CA MET A 248 4.11 -0.28 10.43
C MET A 248 4.89 -0.28 9.11
N LEU A 249 5.61 0.79 8.80
CA LEU A 249 6.47 0.93 7.63
C LEU A 249 7.94 0.67 7.95
N HIS A 250 8.29 0.44 9.23
CA HIS A 250 9.66 0.20 9.64
C HIS A 250 10.26 -1.03 8.94
N GLY A 251 11.47 -0.84 8.45
CA GLY A 251 12.24 -1.83 7.73
C GLY A 251 11.95 -1.88 6.23
N LEU A 252 12.45 -2.93 5.57
CA LEU A 252 12.28 -3.11 4.13
C LEU A 252 10.96 -3.81 3.82
N GLY A 253 9.92 -3.02 3.53
CA GLY A 253 8.60 -3.53 3.23
C GLY A 253 7.75 -3.78 4.48
N SER A 254 6.43 -3.84 4.28
CA SER A 254 5.47 -4.26 5.31
C SER A 254 5.58 -5.76 5.57
N VAL A 255 5.08 -6.20 6.72
CA VAL A 255 5.04 -7.62 7.14
C VAL A 255 4.50 -8.52 6.03
N LEU A 256 3.37 -8.14 5.40
CA LEU A 256 2.76 -8.94 4.31
C LEU A 256 3.58 -8.93 3.01
N SER A 257 4.37 -7.88 2.78
CA SER A 257 5.12 -7.73 1.52
C SER A 257 6.48 -8.43 1.53
N ARG A 258 7.10 -8.66 2.69
CA ARG A 258 8.46 -9.24 2.80
C ARG A 258 8.55 -10.64 2.22
N ARG A 259 7.71 -11.57 2.71
CA ARG A 259 7.61 -12.93 2.14
C ARG A 259 7.30 -12.91 0.64
N ARG A 260 6.27 -12.16 0.25
CA ARG A 260 5.85 -12.06 -1.16
C ARG A 260 6.97 -11.57 -2.07
N MET A 261 7.74 -10.59 -1.61
CA MET A 261 8.87 -10.05 -2.36
C MET A 261 9.96 -11.10 -2.62
N MET A 262 10.28 -11.92 -1.63
CA MET A 262 11.27 -13.00 -1.77
C MET A 262 10.78 -14.11 -2.70
N THR A 263 9.51 -14.51 -2.56
CA THR A 263 8.86 -15.43 -3.49
C THR A 263 8.90 -14.90 -4.91
N GLN A 264 8.58 -13.62 -5.12
CA GLN A 264 8.62 -13.00 -6.44
C GLN A 264 10.04 -12.95 -7.03
N LEU A 265 11.07 -12.67 -6.21
CA LEU A 265 12.47 -12.70 -6.64
C LEU A 265 12.91 -14.11 -7.08
N PHE A 266 12.44 -15.14 -6.38
CA PHE A 266 12.63 -16.53 -6.74
C PHE A 266 11.90 -16.90 -8.04
N GLU A 267 10.63 -16.51 -8.19
CA GLU A 267 9.82 -16.78 -9.39
C GLU A 267 10.41 -16.14 -10.66
N VAL A 268 10.96 -14.92 -10.54
CA VAL A 268 11.68 -14.28 -11.65
C VAL A 268 13.10 -14.83 -11.83
N GLY A 269 13.57 -15.75 -10.99
CA GLY A 269 14.85 -16.43 -11.12
C GLY A 269 16.08 -15.57 -10.85
N LEU A 270 15.92 -14.46 -10.11
CA LEU A 270 17.04 -13.62 -9.67
C LEU A 270 17.60 -14.06 -8.32
N VAL A 271 16.82 -14.84 -7.59
CA VAL A 271 17.19 -15.50 -6.34
C VAL A 271 16.91 -17.00 -6.51
N GLU A 272 17.68 -17.82 -5.82
CA GLU A 272 17.47 -19.26 -5.75
C GLU A 272 17.42 -19.72 -4.29
N ILE A 273 16.77 -20.86 -4.06
CA ILE A 273 16.71 -21.50 -2.74
C ILE A 273 17.66 -22.68 -2.76
N ARG A 274 18.62 -22.69 -1.83
CA ARG A 274 19.62 -23.76 -1.69
C ARG A 274 19.69 -24.23 -0.25
N ARG A 275 20.10 -25.48 -0.11
CA ARG A 275 20.52 -26.07 1.15
C ARG A 275 21.84 -25.43 1.59
N GLU A 276 21.95 -25.08 2.88
CA GLU A 276 23.22 -24.60 3.47
C GLU A 276 24.35 -25.61 3.20
N ASN A 277 24.08 -26.90 3.44
CA ASN A 277 24.98 -27.99 3.08
C ASN A 277 24.24 -29.01 2.19
N PRO A 278 24.51 -29.04 0.87
CA PRO A 278 23.85 -29.93 -0.07
C PRO A 278 24.00 -31.43 0.24
N ILE A 279 25.00 -31.81 1.05
CA ILE A 279 25.30 -33.20 1.41
C ILE A 279 24.41 -33.67 2.58
N VAL A 280 23.93 -32.74 3.41
CA VAL A 280 23.14 -33.07 4.61
C VAL A 280 21.65 -32.99 4.29
N GLU A 281 20.95 -34.14 4.31
CA GLU A 281 19.54 -34.28 3.93
C GLU A 281 18.59 -33.34 4.70
N HIS A 282 18.95 -32.97 5.94
CA HIS A 282 18.18 -32.11 6.81
C HIS A 282 18.78 -30.70 6.99
N SER A 283 19.69 -30.27 6.12
CA SER A 283 20.19 -28.89 6.21
C SER A 283 19.07 -27.88 5.92
N LEU A 284 19.18 -26.72 6.53
CA LEU A 284 18.24 -25.61 6.37
C LEU A 284 18.22 -25.11 4.92
N LEU A 285 17.06 -24.60 4.50
CA LEU A 285 16.89 -23.92 3.22
C LEU A 285 17.14 -22.43 3.41
N GLY A 286 17.78 -21.83 2.41
CA GLY A 286 18.00 -20.39 2.41
C GLY A 286 18.12 -19.81 1.02
N TYR A 287 17.97 -18.51 0.96
CA TYR A 287 18.07 -17.71 -0.24
C TYR A 287 19.53 -17.37 -0.53
N THR A 288 19.89 -17.44 -1.81
CA THR A 288 21.13 -16.87 -2.34
C THR A 288 20.85 -16.20 -3.69
N ILE A 289 21.73 -15.30 -4.10
CA ILE A 289 21.61 -14.63 -5.39
C ILE A 289 21.97 -15.59 -6.53
N SER A 290 21.12 -15.68 -7.55
CA SER A 290 21.43 -16.51 -8.71
C SER A 290 22.48 -15.86 -9.62
N GLU A 291 23.03 -16.61 -10.57
CA GLU A 291 23.90 -16.03 -11.62
C GLU A 291 23.19 -14.92 -12.41
N LYS A 292 21.89 -15.10 -12.71
CA LYS A 292 21.07 -14.09 -13.36
C LYS A 292 20.84 -12.89 -12.47
N GLY A 293 20.64 -13.10 -11.17
CA GLY A 293 20.57 -12.04 -10.16
C GLY A 293 21.84 -11.19 -10.16
N SER A 294 23.01 -11.83 -10.11
CA SER A 294 24.31 -11.18 -10.14
C SER A 294 24.54 -10.41 -11.44
N ALA A 295 24.24 -11.02 -12.59
CA ALA A 295 24.34 -10.36 -13.89
C ALA A 295 23.38 -9.16 -14.02
N TYR A 296 22.18 -9.28 -13.47
CA TYR A 296 21.19 -8.20 -13.42
C TYR A 296 21.69 -7.02 -12.57
N LEU A 297 22.19 -7.27 -11.37
CA LEU A 297 22.80 -6.24 -10.51
C LEU A 297 24.02 -5.57 -11.15
N GLY A 298 24.91 -6.33 -11.82
CA GLY A 298 26.08 -5.77 -12.51
C GLY A 298 25.73 -4.74 -13.59
N ARG A 299 24.56 -4.88 -14.22
CA ARG A 299 24.06 -3.95 -15.25
C ARG A 299 23.25 -2.78 -14.67
N LEU A 300 22.90 -2.78 -13.39
CA LEU A 300 22.23 -1.66 -12.73
C LEU A 300 23.20 -0.52 -12.42
N HIS A 301 22.76 0.72 -12.56
CA HIS A 301 23.50 1.90 -12.17
C HIS A 301 23.68 1.89 -10.65
N LYS A 302 24.83 2.35 -10.16
CA LYS A 302 25.13 2.32 -8.72
C LYS A 302 24.07 3.05 -7.87
N ASP A 303 23.51 4.13 -8.40
CA ASP A 303 22.45 4.91 -7.73
C ASP A 303 21.08 4.19 -7.69
N CYS A 304 20.96 2.99 -8.27
CA CYS A 304 19.79 2.14 -8.08
C CYS A 304 19.75 1.46 -6.71
N ARG A 305 20.88 1.42 -6.01
CA ARG A 305 20.98 0.98 -4.62
C ARG A 305 20.66 2.18 -3.71
N ASP A 306 19.52 2.11 -3.02
CA ASP A 306 19.08 3.10 -2.03
C ASP A 306 18.59 2.34 -0.78
N PRO A 307 19.50 1.95 0.13
CA PRO A 307 19.12 1.26 1.36
C PRO A 307 18.28 2.15 2.29
N ASP A 308 18.28 3.47 2.09
CA ASP A 308 17.45 4.41 2.85
C ASP A 308 16.04 4.58 2.29
N LEU A 309 15.69 3.91 1.19
CA LEU A 309 14.43 4.17 0.49
C LEU A 309 13.18 4.06 1.39
N PRO A 310 13.02 3.06 2.28
CA PRO A 310 11.88 3.01 3.20
C PRO A 310 11.76 4.29 4.05
N TYR A 311 12.85 4.69 4.69
CA TYR A 311 12.90 5.86 5.57
C TYR A 311 12.79 7.18 4.82
N ARG A 312 13.36 7.26 3.61
CA ARG A 312 13.23 8.41 2.72
C ARG A 312 11.76 8.61 2.34
N LEU A 313 11.06 7.53 2.03
CA LEU A 313 9.64 7.58 1.68
C LEU A 313 8.80 8.02 2.88
N GLU A 314 9.06 7.47 4.07
CA GLU A 314 8.43 7.93 5.31
C GLU A 314 8.67 9.43 5.57
N ALA A 315 9.90 9.90 5.40
CA ALA A 315 10.23 11.32 5.57
C ALA A 315 9.45 12.21 4.57
N TRP A 316 9.29 11.77 3.31
CA TRP A 316 8.46 12.49 2.35
C TRP A 316 6.98 12.47 2.71
N MET A 317 6.49 11.39 3.30
CA MET A 317 5.09 11.27 3.72
C MET A 317 4.73 12.21 4.88
N GLY A 318 5.71 12.72 5.62
CA GLY A 318 5.53 13.77 6.63
C GLY A 318 5.57 15.21 6.09
N LEU A 319 5.81 15.41 4.80
CA LEU A 319 5.86 16.74 4.18
C LEU A 319 4.50 17.18 3.63
N PRO A 320 4.30 18.48 3.36
CA PRO A 320 3.20 18.95 2.51
C PRO A 320 3.19 18.22 1.16
N GLU A 321 2.00 17.88 0.65
CA GLU A 321 1.83 17.01 -0.52
C GLU A 321 2.63 17.48 -1.74
N GLU A 322 2.54 18.78 -2.08
CA GLU A 322 3.25 19.37 -3.22
C GLU A 322 4.77 19.29 -3.08
N GLU A 323 5.30 19.53 -1.87
CA GLU A 323 6.73 19.41 -1.60
C GLU A 323 7.19 17.96 -1.73
N ALA A 324 6.42 17.01 -1.17
CA ALA A 324 6.69 15.59 -1.27
C ALA A 324 6.71 15.11 -2.73
N LYS A 325 5.69 15.48 -3.52
CA LYS A 325 5.60 15.16 -4.95
C LYS A 325 6.78 15.73 -5.74
N ALA A 326 7.22 16.95 -5.45
CA ALA A 326 8.38 17.55 -6.11
C ALA A 326 9.69 16.78 -5.81
N LYS A 327 9.91 16.38 -4.55
CA LYS A 327 11.07 15.57 -4.15
C LYS A 327 11.04 14.17 -4.76
N ILE A 328 9.90 13.49 -4.70
CA ILE A 328 9.68 12.17 -5.31
C ILE A 328 9.94 12.24 -6.82
N SER A 329 9.37 13.23 -7.50
CA SER A 329 9.53 13.45 -8.93
C SER A 329 11.00 13.61 -9.33
N SER A 330 11.74 14.43 -8.58
CA SER A 330 13.18 14.64 -8.80
C SER A 330 13.98 13.35 -8.58
N TYR A 331 13.65 12.60 -7.53
CA TYR A 331 14.26 11.29 -7.23
C TYR A 331 14.03 10.30 -8.38
N LEU A 332 12.78 10.09 -8.81
CA LEU A 332 12.43 9.10 -9.83
C LEU A 332 13.03 9.46 -11.20
N ARG A 333 13.03 10.75 -11.59
CA ARG A 333 13.70 11.21 -12.82
C ARG A 333 15.19 10.89 -12.81
N ARG A 334 15.86 11.16 -11.69
CA ARG A 334 17.29 10.86 -11.54
C ARG A 334 17.54 9.36 -11.59
N PHE A 335 16.86 8.59 -10.73
CA PHE A 335 17.00 7.13 -10.59
C PHE A 335 16.84 6.42 -11.94
N PHE A 336 15.67 6.58 -12.58
CA PHE A 336 15.38 5.88 -13.84
C PHE A 336 16.09 6.51 -15.03
N GLY A 337 16.34 7.82 -15.02
CA GLY A 337 17.09 8.50 -16.07
C GLY A 337 18.55 8.04 -16.14
N GLN A 338 19.22 7.89 -15.00
CA GLN A 338 20.58 7.34 -14.93
C GLN A 338 20.60 5.88 -15.38
N GLN A 339 19.67 5.07 -14.88
CA GLN A 339 19.57 3.67 -15.28
C GLN A 339 19.36 3.51 -16.79
N LYS A 340 18.44 4.29 -17.38
CA LYS A 340 18.17 4.29 -18.81
C LYS A 340 19.40 4.71 -19.63
N ARG A 341 20.19 5.69 -19.15
CA ARG A 341 21.45 6.08 -19.81
C ARG A 341 22.49 4.96 -19.75
N LYS A 342 22.64 4.26 -18.62
CA LYS A 342 23.55 3.12 -18.48
C LYS A 342 23.19 1.97 -19.44
N GLN A 343 21.90 1.79 -19.75
CA GLN A 343 21.42 0.76 -20.68
C GLN A 343 21.58 1.12 -22.17
N LYS A 344 21.89 2.37 -22.50
CA LYS A 344 22.23 2.74 -23.89
C LYS A 344 23.61 2.17 -24.19
N LEU A 345 23.61 1.00 -24.82
CA LEU A 345 24.75 0.45 -25.57
C LEU A 345 25.10 1.40 -26.72
#